data_AF-A0A963WPB5-F1
#
_entry.id   AF-A0A963WPB5-F1
#
_cell.length_a   1.000
_cell.length_b   1.000
_cell.length_c   1.000
_cell.angle_alpha   90.00
_cell.angle_beta   90.00
_cell.angle_gamma   90.00
#
_symmetry.space_group_name_H-M   'P 1'
#
loop_
_entity.id
_entity.type
_entity.pdbx_description
1 polymer ?
#
loop_
_entity_poly.entity_id
_entity_poly.type
_entity_poly.pdbx_seq_one_letter_code
_entity_poly.pdbx_strand_id
1 'polypeptide(L)'
;MTDSTAALRVRLAARAMVRHGLAHAYGHVSQRLTADSFLVSPAGPLGSVAEGDECVRVSLDGPLPTGALPEVRIHREIYRNRPDIGGVCRMQPPATMALSALRRTPRALHGLGTYFAPAPPLWESVALVRDDQSAVKLASQMGDAAAIVLPGNGAVTAGASIEDAAALAFFLEDAARVELAVLPATAVGIAVHEYTPEEATTRAVRAGGLFERMWEFLCHGDPEWQAYNQIGDRD
;
A
#
# COMPACT_ATOMS: atom_id res chain seq x y z
N MET A 1 -13.70 -12.50 -10.89
CA MET A 1 -14.04 -11.07 -10.68
C MET A 1 -14.18 -10.39 -12.04
N THR A 2 -15.22 -9.58 -12.24
CA THR A 2 -15.38 -8.77 -13.46
C THR A 2 -14.50 -7.53 -13.41
N ASP A 3 -14.14 -6.99 -14.58
CA ASP A 3 -13.41 -5.71 -14.70
C ASP A 3 -14.15 -4.57 -13.97
N SER A 4 -15.50 -4.58 -13.96
CA SER A 4 -16.32 -3.59 -13.28
C SER A 4 -16.17 -3.61 -11.75
N THR A 5 -16.16 -4.79 -11.13
CA THR A 5 -15.96 -4.95 -9.68
C THR A 5 -14.55 -4.54 -9.28
N ALA A 6 -13.54 -4.93 -10.06
CA ALA A 6 -12.16 -4.54 -9.82
C ALA A 6 -11.96 -3.02 -9.94
N ALA A 7 -12.57 -2.39 -10.96
CA ALA A 7 -12.50 -0.95 -11.14
C ALA A 7 -13.14 -0.20 -9.96
N LEU A 8 -14.29 -0.67 -9.47
CA LEU A 8 -14.93 -0.10 -8.28
C LEU A 8 -14.01 -0.15 -7.05
N ARG A 9 -13.42 -1.31 -6.76
CA ARG A 9 -12.48 -1.50 -5.65
C ARG A 9 -11.26 -0.57 -5.75
N VAL A 10 -10.70 -0.42 -6.96
CA VAL A 10 -9.60 0.52 -7.24
C VAL A 10 -10.00 1.97 -6.95
N ARG A 11 -11.18 2.40 -7.38
CA ARG A 11 -11.66 3.78 -7.11
C ARG A 11 -11.92 4.02 -5.62
N LEU A 12 -12.48 3.04 -4.91
CA LEU A 12 -12.66 3.10 -3.46
C LEU A 12 -11.33 3.26 -2.72
N ALA A 13 -10.34 2.43 -3.07
CA ALA A 13 -9.01 2.52 -2.47
C ALA A 13 -8.35 3.87 -2.77
N ALA A 14 -8.46 4.38 -4.01
CA ALA A 14 -7.92 5.67 -4.41
C ALA A 14 -8.45 6.80 -3.52
N ARG A 15 -9.77 6.91 -3.40
CA ARG A 15 -10.40 7.94 -2.55
C ARG A 15 -10.10 7.73 -1.07
N ALA A 16 -10.03 6.49 -0.59
CA ALA A 16 -9.66 6.18 0.78
C ALA A 16 -8.25 6.67 1.13
N MET A 17 -7.25 6.44 0.25
CA MET A 17 -5.87 6.89 0.50
C MET A 17 -5.81 8.41 0.75
N VAL A 18 -6.58 9.22 0.01
CA VAL A 18 -6.59 10.68 0.21
C VAL A 18 -7.41 11.09 1.42
N ARG A 19 -8.60 10.50 1.61
CA ARG A 19 -9.48 10.80 2.75
C ARG A 19 -8.79 10.59 4.10
N HIS A 20 -7.92 9.59 4.17
CA HIS A 20 -7.15 9.25 5.38
C HIS A 20 -5.73 9.87 5.40
N GLY A 21 -5.45 10.82 4.50
CA GLY A 21 -4.20 11.58 4.50
C GLY A 21 -2.94 10.78 4.11
N LEU A 22 -3.10 9.60 3.52
CA LEU A 22 -2.00 8.73 3.08
C LEU A 22 -1.47 9.15 1.70
N ALA A 23 -2.30 9.79 0.89
CA ALA A 23 -1.94 10.32 -0.42
C ALA A 23 -2.47 11.74 -0.61
N HIS A 24 -1.88 12.47 -1.56
CA HIS A 24 -2.31 13.82 -1.92
C HIS A 24 -2.47 13.94 -3.45
N ALA A 25 -1.80 14.90 -4.08
CA ALA A 25 -1.74 15.06 -5.54
C ALA A 25 -1.04 13.90 -6.28
N TYR A 26 -0.30 13.06 -5.56
CA TYR A 26 0.48 11.95 -6.09
C TYR A 26 0.06 10.65 -5.42
N GLY A 27 0.31 9.52 -6.10
CA GLY A 27 -0.09 8.20 -5.64
C GLY A 27 -0.84 7.45 -6.73
N HIS A 28 -0.86 6.12 -6.61
CA HIS A 28 -1.64 5.25 -7.49
C HIS A 28 -1.87 3.92 -6.79
N VAL A 29 -3.06 3.37 -7.00
CA VAL A 29 -3.46 2.08 -6.42
C VAL A 29 -3.88 1.15 -7.53
N SER A 30 -3.63 -0.14 -7.37
CA SER A 30 -3.96 -1.14 -8.36
C SER A 30 -4.52 -2.41 -7.76
N GLN A 31 -5.27 -3.14 -8.59
CA GLN A 31 -5.76 -4.47 -8.30
C GLN A 31 -5.44 -5.41 -9.45
N ARG A 32 -4.91 -6.60 -9.13
CA ARG A 32 -4.71 -7.68 -10.08
C ARG A 32 -6.06 -8.09 -10.66
N LEU A 33 -6.11 -8.23 -11.99
CA LEU A 33 -7.33 -8.59 -12.71
C LEU A 33 -7.28 -10.05 -13.17
N THR A 34 -6.15 -10.44 -13.76
CA THR A 34 -5.86 -11.79 -14.25
C THR A 34 -4.43 -12.19 -13.89
N ALA A 35 -3.98 -13.39 -14.29
CA ALA A 35 -2.59 -13.80 -14.12
C ALA A 35 -1.60 -12.88 -14.85
N ASP A 36 -2.03 -12.23 -15.92
CA ASP A 36 -1.24 -11.44 -16.86
C ASP A 36 -1.63 -9.95 -16.93
N SER A 37 -2.59 -9.48 -16.13
CA SER A 37 -3.01 -8.08 -16.15
C SER A 37 -3.56 -7.56 -14.82
N PHE A 38 -3.55 -6.24 -14.66
CA PHE A 38 -4.10 -5.53 -13.52
C PHE A 38 -4.77 -4.22 -13.94
N LEU A 39 -5.64 -3.69 -13.09
CA LEU A 39 -6.21 -2.34 -13.20
C LEU A 39 -5.48 -1.39 -12.27
N VAL A 40 -5.14 -0.20 -12.74
CA VAL A 40 -4.61 0.89 -11.92
C VAL A 40 -5.55 2.08 -11.97
N SER A 41 -5.60 2.85 -10.87
CA SER A 41 -6.36 4.09 -10.77
C SER A 41 -6.09 5.03 -11.95
N PRO A 42 -7.06 5.86 -12.36
CA PRO A 42 -6.85 6.90 -13.37
C PRO A 42 -5.60 7.73 -13.06
N ALA A 43 -4.88 8.16 -14.10
CA ALA A 43 -3.73 9.02 -13.92
C ALA A 43 -4.18 10.41 -13.43
N GLY A 44 -3.67 10.83 -12.28
CA GLY A 44 -4.00 12.11 -11.67
C GLY A 44 -4.04 12.01 -10.15
N PRO A 45 -4.48 13.08 -9.47
CA PRO A 45 -4.69 13.05 -8.02
C PRO A 45 -5.72 11.98 -7.65
N LEU A 46 -5.39 11.11 -6.68
CA LEU A 46 -6.31 10.05 -6.26
C LEU A 46 -7.63 10.59 -5.68
N GLY A 47 -7.60 11.79 -5.12
CA GLY A 47 -8.78 12.47 -4.56
C GLY A 47 -9.73 13.03 -5.61
N SER A 48 -9.31 13.12 -6.89
CA SER A 48 -10.17 13.56 -7.98
C SER A 48 -10.80 12.41 -8.76
N VAL A 49 -10.58 11.16 -8.35
CA VAL A 49 -11.18 9.97 -8.98
C VAL A 49 -12.68 9.95 -8.71
N ALA A 50 -13.46 10.22 -9.76
CA ALA A 50 -14.92 10.29 -9.70
C ALA A 50 -15.57 8.90 -9.81
N GLU A 51 -16.86 8.84 -9.51
CA GLU A 51 -17.66 7.62 -9.69
C GLU A 51 -17.68 7.22 -11.16
N GLY A 52 -17.49 5.92 -11.45
CA GLY A 52 -17.50 5.42 -12.82
C GLY A 52 -16.29 5.77 -13.67
N ASP A 53 -15.29 6.51 -13.15
CA ASP A 53 -14.05 6.77 -13.87
C ASP A 53 -13.40 5.46 -14.34
N GLU A 54 -12.89 5.48 -15.58
CA GLU A 54 -12.24 4.33 -16.19
C GLU A 54 -10.83 4.12 -15.63
N CYS A 55 -10.61 2.97 -15.00
CA CYS A 55 -9.30 2.53 -14.57
C CYS A 55 -8.47 2.06 -15.78
N VAL A 56 -7.15 2.24 -15.71
CA VAL A 56 -6.25 1.84 -16.80
C VAL A 56 -5.90 0.37 -16.64
N ARG A 57 -6.19 -0.44 -17.67
CA ARG A 57 -5.77 -1.85 -17.72
C ARG A 57 -4.32 -1.95 -18.20
N VAL A 58 -3.50 -2.64 -17.43
CA VAL A 58 -2.06 -2.79 -17.68
C VAL A 58 -1.71 -4.27 -17.77
N SER A 59 -1.02 -4.62 -18.85
CA SER A 59 -0.43 -5.95 -19.04
C SER A 59 0.81 -6.11 -18.16
N LEU A 60 1.05 -7.32 -17.64
CA LEU A 60 2.31 -7.65 -17.01
C LEU A 60 3.46 -7.66 -18.02
N ASP A 61 3.18 -7.89 -19.30
CA ASP A 61 4.18 -7.92 -20.37
C ASP A 61 4.05 -6.74 -21.34
N GLY A 62 5.19 -6.34 -21.91
CA GLY A 62 5.25 -5.28 -22.90
C GLY A 62 5.28 -3.85 -22.30
N PRO A 63 5.17 -2.83 -23.17
CA PRO A 63 5.19 -1.44 -22.75
C PRO A 63 3.93 -1.07 -21.95
N LEU A 64 4.05 -0.06 -21.08
CA LEU A 64 2.88 0.51 -20.42
C LEU A 64 1.92 1.12 -21.47
N PRO A 65 0.60 1.01 -21.27
CA PRO A 65 -0.37 1.64 -22.15
C PRO A 65 -0.29 3.17 -22.05
N THR A 66 -0.73 3.85 -23.12
CA THR A 66 -0.88 5.32 -23.11
C THR A 66 -1.77 5.74 -21.94
N GLY A 67 -1.33 6.74 -21.18
CA GLY A 67 -2.07 7.25 -20.01
C GLY A 67 -1.67 6.61 -18.68
N ALA A 68 -0.91 5.52 -18.65
CA ALA A 68 -0.33 5.01 -17.40
C ALA A 68 0.84 5.87 -16.93
N LEU A 69 0.91 6.16 -15.63
CA LEU A 69 2.04 6.86 -15.03
C LEU A 69 3.32 6.00 -15.09
N PRO A 70 4.52 6.58 -15.30
CA PRO A 70 5.75 5.79 -15.40
C PRO A 70 6.06 4.89 -14.19
N GLU A 71 5.67 5.32 -12.99
CA GLU A 71 5.85 4.59 -11.73
C GLU A 71 4.96 3.34 -11.61
N VAL A 72 3.97 3.16 -12.49
CA VAL A 72 3.15 1.92 -12.56
C VAL A 72 4.01 0.68 -12.84
N ARG A 73 5.23 0.86 -13.35
CA ARG A 73 6.24 -0.22 -13.44
C ARG A 73 6.49 -0.90 -12.09
N ILE A 74 6.43 -0.17 -10.96
CA ILE A 74 6.54 -0.77 -9.63
C ILE A 74 5.47 -1.84 -9.42
N HIS A 75 4.21 -1.51 -9.72
CA HIS A 75 3.08 -2.42 -9.55
C HIS A 75 3.24 -3.66 -10.43
N ARG A 76 3.65 -3.45 -11.68
CA ARG A 76 3.89 -4.53 -12.65
C ARG A 76 4.96 -5.51 -12.15
N GLU A 77 6.10 -5.01 -11.68
CA GLU A 77 7.20 -5.88 -11.22
C GLU A 77 6.87 -6.57 -9.88
N ILE A 78 6.12 -5.91 -8.98
CA ILE A 78 5.58 -6.58 -7.78
C ILE A 78 4.66 -7.73 -8.19
N TYR A 79 3.69 -7.49 -9.07
CA TYR A 79 2.77 -8.54 -9.52
C TYR A 79 3.45 -9.68 -10.28
N ARG A 80 4.53 -9.39 -11.04
CA ARG A 80 5.32 -10.43 -11.71
C ARG A 80 6.05 -11.33 -10.70
N ASN A 81 6.67 -10.73 -9.70
CA ASN A 81 7.46 -11.46 -8.71
C ASN A 81 6.58 -12.17 -7.67
N ARG A 82 5.36 -11.68 -7.44
CA ARG A 82 4.47 -12.12 -6.37
C ARG A 82 3.07 -12.47 -6.89
N PRO A 83 2.86 -13.71 -7.40
CA PRO A 83 1.56 -14.18 -7.85
C PRO A 83 0.47 -14.17 -6.77
N ASP A 84 0.86 -14.23 -5.50
CA ASP A 84 -0.01 -14.20 -4.32
C ASP A 84 -0.58 -12.81 -4.00
N ILE A 85 -0.02 -11.75 -4.59
CA ILE A 85 -0.46 -10.37 -4.37
C ILE A 85 -1.59 -10.01 -5.32
N GLY A 86 -2.71 -9.54 -4.75
CA GLY A 86 -3.89 -9.07 -5.49
C GLY A 86 -4.04 -7.55 -5.49
N GLY A 87 -3.35 -6.82 -4.61
CA GLY A 87 -3.46 -5.36 -4.53
C GLY A 87 -2.14 -4.66 -4.19
N VAL A 88 -1.95 -3.46 -4.73
CA VAL A 88 -0.76 -2.62 -4.45
C VAL A 88 -1.18 -1.16 -4.30
N CYS A 89 -0.71 -0.50 -3.25
CA CYS A 89 -0.92 0.93 -3.03
C CYS A 89 0.43 1.65 -2.96
N ARG A 90 0.66 2.62 -3.87
CA ARG A 90 1.76 3.58 -3.76
C ARG A 90 1.21 4.90 -3.25
N MET A 91 1.80 5.41 -2.16
CA MET A 91 1.31 6.56 -1.41
C MET A 91 2.45 7.38 -0.78
N GLN A 92 2.14 8.51 -0.13
CA GLN A 92 3.08 9.45 0.50
C GLN A 92 2.64 9.78 1.94
N PRO A 93 2.70 8.81 2.85
CA PRO A 93 2.05 8.90 4.15
C PRO A 93 2.97 9.71 5.10
N PRO A 94 2.45 10.74 5.81
CA PRO A 94 3.30 11.75 6.45
C PRO A 94 4.28 11.24 7.51
N ALA A 95 3.84 10.38 8.42
CA ALA A 95 4.68 9.84 9.50
C ALA A 95 5.74 8.90 8.94
N THR A 96 5.38 8.03 8.00
CA THR A 96 6.37 7.15 7.34
C THR A 96 7.40 7.97 6.58
N MET A 97 6.98 9.01 5.88
CA MET A 97 7.90 9.93 5.22
C MET A 97 8.82 10.64 6.23
N ALA A 98 8.28 11.14 7.34
CA ALA A 98 9.06 11.80 8.38
C ALA A 98 10.10 10.84 9.00
N LEU A 99 9.73 9.60 9.29
CA LEU A 99 10.66 8.58 9.79
C LEU A 99 11.72 8.22 8.74
N SER A 100 11.34 8.14 7.46
CA SER A 100 12.27 7.85 6.35
C SER A 100 13.33 8.94 6.16
N ALA A 101 13.06 10.19 6.57
CA ALA A 101 14.05 11.26 6.56
C ALA A 101 15.22 10.98 7.53
N LEU A 102 15.00 10.14 8.55
CA LEU A 102 16.03 9.61 9.45
C LEU A 102 16.71 8.35 8.90
N ARG A 103 16.41 7.95 7.65
CA ARG A 103 16.81 6.67 7.03
C ARG A 103 16.39 5.46 7.86
N ARG A 104 15.18 5.52 8.43
CA ARG A 104 14.55 4.45 9.22
C ARG A 104 13.19 4.07 8.64
N THR A 105 12.79 2.83 8.88
CA THR A 105 11.44 2.32 8.66
C THR A 105 10.85 1.89 10.00
N PRO A 106 9.51 1.86 10.14
CA PRO A 106 8.91 1.57 11.42
C PRO A 106 9.22 0.14 11.89
N ARG A 107 9.68 0.04 13.13
CA ARG A 107 9.86 -1.22 13.86
C ARG A 107 8.52 -1.73 14.39
N ALA A 108 8.47 -3.01 14.73
CA ALA A 108 7.28 -3.62 15.33
C ALA A 108 7.15 -3.21 16.82
N LEU A 109 6.66 -2.01 17.09
CA LEU A 109 6.50 -1.46 18.45
C LEU A 109 5.08 -1.60 19.01
N HIS A 110 4.12 -1.94 18.17
CA HIS A 110 2.73 -2.19 18.56
C HIS A 110 2.06 -3.16 17.58
N GLY A 111 0.83 -3.55 17.88
CA GLY A 111 0.15 -4.63 17.17
C GLY A 111 -0.13 -4.43 15.67
N LEU A 112 -0.12 -3.20 15.13
CA LEU A 112 -0.21 -2.99 13.69
C LEU A 112 1.18 -2.97 13.02
N GLY A 113 2.22 -2.58 13.76
CA GLY A 113 3.60 -2.66 13.29
C GLY A 113 4.09 -4.10 13.06
N THR A 114 3.47 -5.09 13.71
CA THR A 114 3.89 -6.50 13.59
C THR A 114 3.70 -7.08 12.19
N TYR A 115 2.85 -6.50 11.33
CA TYR A 115 2.71 -6.91 9.92
C TYR A 115 3.96 -6.61 9.08
N PHE A 116 4.88 -5.81 9.61
CA PHE A 116 6.11 -5.42 8.93
C PHE A 116 7.36 -5.91 9.64
N ALA A 117 7.23 -6.81 10.63
CA ALA A 117 8.38 -7.29 11.40
C ALA A 117 9.44 -7.97 10.52
N PRO A 118 10.75 -7.74 10.75
CA PRO A 118 11.30 -6.85 11.79
C PRO A 118 11.11 -5.35 11.46
N ALA A 119 11.20 -4.98 10.18
CA ALA A 119 10.81 -3.67 9.65
C ALA A 119 10.60 -3.77 8.12
N PRO A 120 9.85 -2.85 7.48
CA PRO A 120 9.82 -2.75 6.02
C PRO A 120 11.22 -2.47 5.45
N PRO A 121 11.58 -3.03 4.28
CA PRO A 121 12.78 -2.61 3.55
C PRO A 121 12.78 -1.10 3.26
N LEU A 122 13.98 -0.51 3.28
CA LEU A 122 14.22 0.89 2.95
C LEU A 122 14.90 0.98 1.58
N TRP A 123 14.20 1.49 0.57
CA TRP A 123 14.75 1.71 -0.76
C TRP A 123 16.00 2.60 -0.71
N GLU A 124 17.05 2.19 -1.42
CA GLU A 124 18.38 2.78 -1.28
C GLU A 124 18.45 4.20 -1.87
N SER A 125 17.70 4.45 -2.95
CA SER A 125 17.75 5.67 -3.76
C SER A 125 16.63 6.67 -3.41
N VAL A 126 16.89 7.95 -3.67
CA VAL A 126 15.90 9.05 -3.59
C VAL A 126 15.31 9.42 -4.95
N ALA A 127 15.76 8.80 -6.03
CA ALA A 127 15.24 9.05 -7.37
C ALA A 127 13.86 8.40 -7.57
N LEU A 128 13.02 9.03 -8.39
CA LEU A 128 11.75 8.45 -8.81
C LEU A 128 12.00 7.21 -9.68
N VAL A 129 11.21 6.16 -9.45
CA VAL A 129 11.30 4.88 -10.15
C VAL A 129 10.48 4.96 -11.44
N ARG A 130 11.11 5.40 -12.54
CA ARG A 130 10.42 5.70 -13.81
C ARG A 130 10.87 4.85 -14.98
N ASP A 131 11.77 3.91 -14.75
CA ASP A 131 12.34 3.00 -15.74
C ASP A 131 12.22 1.54 -15.27
N ASP A 132 12.37 0.60 -16.19
CA ASP A 132 12.19 -0.82 -15.89
C ASP A 132 13.29 -1.36 -14.98
N GLN A 133 14.53 -0.86 -15.09
CA GLN A 133 15.65 -1.34 -14.30
C GLN A 133 15.47 -0.98 -12.81
N SER A 134 15.05 0.26 -12.52
CA SER A 134 14.78 0.68 -11.15
C SER A 134 13.55 -0.03 -10.56
N ALA A 135 12.51 -0.27 -11.35
CA ALA A 135 11.33 -1.00 -10.90
C ALA A 135 11.63 -2.46 -10.54
N VAL A 136 12.43 -3.17 -11.37
CA VAL A 136 12.86 -4.54 -11.09
C VAL A 136 13.69 -4.60 -9.80
N LYS A 137 14.63 -3.67 -9.61
CA LYS A 137 15.44 -3.59 -8.39
C LYS A 137 14.58 -3.33 -7.15
N LEU A 138 13.61 -2.41 -7.25
CA LEU A 138 12.71 -2.09 -6.15
C LEU A 138 11.86 -3.31 -5.76
N ALA A 139 11.24 -3.99 -6.73
CA ALA A 139 10.45 -5.18 -6.46
C ALA A 139 11.30 -6.32 -5.87
N SER A 140 12.54 -6.49 -6.35
CA SER A 140 13.50 -7.45 -5.79
C SER A 140 13.86 -7.11 -4.34
N GLN A 141 14.14 -5.84 -4.04
CA GLN A 141 14.46 -5.40 -2.68
C GLN A 141 13.27 -5.51 -1.72
N MET A 142 12.04 -5.28 -2.21
CA MET A 142 10.83 -5.51 -1.42
C MET A 142 10.68 -6.99 -1.05
N GLY A 143 11.01 -7.89 -1.99
CA GLY A 143 10.97 -9.34 -1.78
C GLY A 143 9.59 -9.79 -1.30
N ASP A 144 9.58 -10.49 -0.15
CA ASP A 144 8.35 -11.01 0.44
C ASP A 144 7.62 -10.02 1.36
N ALA A 145 8.22 -8.86 1.65
CA ALA A 145 7.68 -7.89 2.60
C ALA A 145 6.34 -7.29 2.16
N ALA A 146 5.48 -6.98 3.13
CA ALA A 146 4.18 -6.35 2.88
C ALA A 146 4.28 -4.86 2.47
N ALA A 147 5.44 -4.23 2.69
CA ALA A 147 5.68 -2.85 2.32
C ALA A 147 7.16 -2.60 2.02
N ILE A 148 7.44 -1.55 1.24
CA ILE A 148 8.78 -0.96 1.07
C ILE A 148 8.66 0.56 1.17
N VAL A 149 9.58 1.20 1.90
CA VAL A 149 9.61 2.66 2.08
C VAL A 149 10.63 3.27 1.12
N LEU A 150 10.24 4.31 0.40
CA LEU A 150 11.06 5.05 -0.53
C LEU A 150 11.38 6.44 0.04
N PRO A 151 12.57 6.67 0.60
CA PRO A 151 12.93 7.94 1.21
C PRO A 151 12.68 9.13 0.28
N GLY A 152 11.91 10.11 0.77
CA GLY A 152 11.51 11.29 0.00
C GLY A 152 10.43 11.07 -1.08
N ASN A 153 10.05 9.82 -1.37
CA ASN A 153 9.08 9.47 -2.42
C ASN A 153 7.85 8.71 -1.91
N GLY A 154 7.80 8.38 -0.62
CA GLY A 154 6.66 7.75 0.05
C GLY A 154 6.87 6.27 0.34
N ALA A 155 5.85 5.46 0.12
CA ALA A 155 5.93 4.02 0.36
C ALA A 155 5.02 3.25 -0.61
N VAL A 156 5.27 1.94 -0.68
CA VAL A 156 4.44 0.98 -1.42
C VAL A 156 4.03 -0.12 -0.47
N THR A 157 2.74 -0.46 -0.43
CA THR A 157 2.21 -1.63 0.26
C THR A 157 1.63 -2.63 -0.74
N ALA A 158 1.73 -3.92 -0.43
CA ALA A 158 1.20 -5.01 -1.23
C ALA A 158 0.46 -6.02 -0.35
N GLY A 159 -0.71 -6.48 -0.80
CA GLY A 159 -1.55 -7.43 -0.08
C GLY A 159 -2.23 -8.45 -0.98
N ALA A 160 -2.85 -9.47 -0.39
CA ALA A 160 -3.55 -10.52 -1.14
C ALA A 160 -4.75 -9.96 -1.93
N SER A 161 -5.26 -8.80 -1.52
CA SER A 161 -6.28 -8.00 -2.20
C SER A 161 -5.92 -6.50 -2.14
N ILE A 162 -6.70 -5.65 -2.83
CA ILE A 162 -6.52 -4.21 -2.71
C ILE A 162 -7.03 -3.68 -1.36
N GLU A 163 -8.05 -4.32 -0.80
CA GLU A 163 -8.51 -4.08 0.57
C GLU A 163 -7.38 -4.32 1.57
N ASP A 164 -6.65 -5.43 1.41
CA ASP A 164 -5.47 -5.74 2.22
C ASP A 164 -4.37 -4.69 2.07
N ALA A 165 -4.02 -4.33 0.83
CA ALA A 165 -2.97 -3.35 0.57
C ALA A 165 -3.31 -1.97 1.15
N ALA A 166 -4.58 -1.58 1.09
CA ALA A 166 -5.09 -0.34 1.66
C ALA A 166 -5.07 -0.36 3.21
N ALA A 167 -5.44 -1.49 3.83
CA ALA A 167 -5.33 -1.65 5.28
C ALA A 167 -3.86 -1.60 5.74
N LEU A 168 -2.96 -2.29 5.04
CA LEU A 168 -1.53 -2.23 5.29
C LEU A 168 -0.97 -0.81 5.13
N ALA A 169 -1.48 -0.01 4.19
CA ALA A 169 -1.07 1.37 4.02
C ALA A 169 -1.37 2.21 5.28
N PHE A 170 -2.55 2.02 5.88
CA PHE A 170 -2.90 2.66 7.15
C PHE A 170 -2.02 2.14 8.31
N PHE A 171 -1.81 0.81 8.37
CA PHE A 171 -1.00 0.19 9.44
C PHE A 171 0.45 0.66 9.42
N LEU A 172 1.03 0.81 8.22
CA LEU A 172 2.39 1.32 8.03
C LEU A 172 2.53 2.74 8.57
N GLU A 173 1.58 3.61 8.23
CA GLU A 173 1.56 4.98 8.72
C GLU A 173 1.40 5.05 10.24
N ASP A 174 0.52 4.23 10.82
CA ASP A 174 0.33 4.18 12.26
C ASP A 174 1.56 3.64 13.00
N ALA A 175 2.27 2.67 12.42
CA ALA A 175 3.54 2.17 12.96
C ALA A 175 4.62 3.25 12.96
N ALA A 176 4.73 4.03 11.88
CA ALA A 176 5.65 5.16 11.83
C ALA A 176 5.25 6.27 12.83
N ARG A 177 3.96 6.56 12.98
CA ARG A 177 3.44 7.51 13.97
C ARG A 177 3.81 7.09 15.40
N VAL A 178 3.66 5.81 15.74
CA VAL A 178 4.04 5.27 17.06
C VAL A 178 5.54 5.40 17.29
N GLU A 179 6.38 5.01 16.31
CA GLU A 179 7.83 5.12 16.46
C GLU A 179 8.28 6.57 16.64
N LEU A 180 7.76 7.51 15.84
CA LEU A 180 8.05 8.94 16.00
C LEU A 180 7.65 9.46 17.37
N ALA A 181 6.50 9.04 17.91
CA ALA A 181 6.00 9.47 19.21
C ALA A 181 6.90 9.02 20.38
N VAL A 182 7.60 7.89 20.25
CA VAL A 182 8.51 7.38 21.28
C VAL A 182 9.95 7.84 21.11
N LEU A 183 10.32 8.45 19.97
CA LEU A 183 11.68 8.92 19.73
C LEU A 183 12.25 9.80 20.87
N PRO A 184 11.52 10.80 21.42
CA PRO A 184 12.06 11.61 22.51
C PRO A 184 12.44 10.80 23.76
N ALA A 185 11.64 9.78 24.10
CA ALA A 185 11.93 8.89 25.22
C ALA A 185 13.18 8.03 24.94
N THR A 186 13.27 7.46 23.74
CA THR A 186 14.45 6.65 23.34
C THR A 186 15.73 7.48 23.28
N ALA A 187 15.64 8.77 22.92
CA ALA A 187 16.79 9.68 22.86
C ALA A 187 17.43 9.96 24.23
N VAL A 188 16.66 9.82 25.32
CA VAL A 188 17.16 9.92 26.71
C VAL A 188 17.42 8.56 27.36
N GLY A 189 17.47 7.48 26.55
CA GLY A 189 17.83 6.14 27.00
C GLY A 189 16.69 5.31 27.57
N ILE A 190 15.43 5.73 27.41
CA ILE A 190 14.28 4.90 27.80
C ILE A 190 14.07 3.81 26.76
N ALA A 191 14.17 2.56 27.18
CA ALA A 191 13.93 1.41 26.30
C ALA A 191 12.44 1.31 25.92
N VAL A 192 12.19 0.93 24.66
CA VAL A 192 10.88 0.52 24.16
C VAL A 192 10.86 -0.98 24.00
N HIS A 193 9.69 -1.60 24.18
CA HIS A 193 9.51 -3.01 23.84
C HIS A 193 9.28 -3.13 22.33
N GLU A 194 10.23 -3.73 21.64
CA GLU A 194 10.10 -4.15 20.25
C GLU A 194 9.70 -5.62 20.23
N TYR A 195 8.63 -5.93 19.50
CA TYR A 195 8.10 -7.28 19.39
C TYR A 195 9.17 -8.19 18.78
N THR A 196 9.43 -9.31 19.43
CA THR A 196 10.25 -10.39 18.89
C THR A 196 9.57 -11.00 17.64
N PRO A 197 10.31 -11.74 16.80
CA PRO A 197 9.71 -12.44 15.65
C PRO A 197 8.55 -13.36 16.03
N GLU A 198 8.61 -14.02 17.19
CA GLU A 198 7.56 -14.91 17.69
C GLU A 198 6.32 -14.13 18.14
N GLU A 199 6.50 -13.04 18.90
CA GLU A 199 5.41 -12.15 19.32
C GLU A 199 4.75 -11.49 18.10
N ALA A 200 5.55 -11.06 17.12
CA ALA A 200 5.05 -10.46 15.89
C ALA A 200 4.21 -11.46 15.07
N THR A 201 4.69 -12.70 14.92
CA THR A 201 3.95 -13.78 14.25
C THR A 201 2.63 -14.08 14.95
N THR A 202 2.66 -14.17 16.29
CA THR A 202 1.47 -14.40 17.12
C THR A 202 0.47 -13.24 17.04
N ARG A 203 0.96 -12.00 16.92
CA ARG A 203 0.12 -10.80 16.91
C ARG A 203 -0.43 -10.43 15.54
N ALA A 204 0.30 -10.70 14.46
CA ALA A 204 -0.07 -10.39 13.08
C ALA A 204 -1.14 -11.33 12.51
N VAL A 205 -2.15 -11.71 13.31
CA VAL A 205 -3.25 -12.57 12.88
C VAL A 205 -4.18 -11.83 11.93
N ARG A 206 -4.70 -12.55 10.93
CA ARG A 206 -5.73 -12.05 10.02
C ARG A 206 -7.15 -12.45 10.44
N ALA A 207 -7.27 -13.38 11.39
CA ALA A 207 -8.55 -13.82 11.93
C ALA A 207 -9.28 -12.68 12.67
N GLY A 208 -10.62 -12.80 12.76
CA GLY A 208 -11.45 -11.87 13.52
C GLY A 208 -11.81 -10.58 12.79
N GLY A 209 -11.76 -10.57 11.46
CA GLY A 209 -12.32 -9.48 10.66
C GLY A 209 -11.54 -8.17 10.76
N LEU A 210 -10.22 -8.22 11.04
CA LEU A 210 -9.43 -7.00 11.27
C LEU A 210 -9.30 -6.16 10.00
N PHE A 211 -8.94 -6.82 8.90
CA PHE A 211 -8.73 -6.18 7.60
C PHE A 211 -10.05 -5.68 7.01
N GLU A 212 -11.10 -6.47 7.18
CA GLU A 212 -12.46 -6.17 6.74
C GLU A 212 -13.01 -4.94 7.46
N ARG A 213 -12.87 -4.88 8.80
CA ARG A 213 -13.26 -3.67 9.56
C ARG A 213 -12.42 -2.46 9.19
N MET A 214 -11.13 -2.64 8.92
CA MET A 214 -10.28 -1.54 8.46
C MET A 214 -10.73 -1.05 7.08
N TRP A 215 -11.07 -1.96 6.16
CA TRP A 215 -11.61 -1.60 4.86
C TRP A 215 -12.94 -0.86 4.95
N GLU A 216 -13.88 -1.35 5.78
CA GLU A 216 -15.14 -0.68 6.07
C GLU A 216 -14.92 0.75 6.62
N PHE A 217 -13.95 0.93 7.51
CA PHE A 217 -13.54 2.25 8.01
C PHE A 217 -12.94 3.14 6.91
N LEU A 218 -12.04 2.58 6.10
CA LEU A 218 -11.35 3.30 5.03
C LEU A 218 -12.34 3.86 3.99
N CYS A 219 -13.36 3.08 3.66
CA CYS A 219 -14.39 3.44 2.68
C CYS A 219 -15.63 4.11 3.28
N HIS A 220 -15.66 4.36 4.59
CA HIS A 220 -16.81 4.99 5.22
C HIS A 220 -17.12 6.37 4.61
N GLY A 221 -18.38 6.57 4.21
CA GLY A 221 -18.85 7.80 3.58
C GLY A 221 -18.37 7.97 2.13
N ASP A 222 -17.87 6.92 1.48
CA ASP A 222 -17.58 6.94 0.05
C ASP A 222 -18.86 6.80 -0.79
N PRO A 223 -19.04 7.59 -1.88
CA PRO A 223 -20.27 7.54 -2.67
C PRO A 223 -20.52 6.18 -3.33
N GLU A 224 -19.48 5.43 -3.70
CA GLU A 224 -19.66 4.11 -4.32
C GLU A 224 -19.70 2.96 -3.29
N TRP A 225 -19.68 3.27 -1.98
CA TRP A 225 -19.68 2.24 -0.93
C TRP A 225 -20.92 1.35 -0.95
N GLN A 226 -22.10 1.91 -1.24
CA GLN A 226 -23.33 1.13 -1.34
C GLN A 226 -23.30 0.16 -2.53
N ALA A 227 -22.73 0.58 -3.67
CA ALA A 227 -22.54 -0.28 -4.82
C ALA A 227 -21.60 -1.45 -4.47
N TYR A 228 -20.54 -1.20 -3.71
CA TYR A 228 -19.62 -2.27 -3.26
C TYR A 228 -20.31 -3.30 -2.37
N ASN A 229 -21.14 -2.88 -1.42
CA ASN A 229 -21.87 -3.80 -0.53
C ASN A 229 -22.91 -4.66 -1.25
N GLN A 230 -23.32 -4.28 -2.46
CA GLN A 230 -24.24 -5.06 -3.30
C GLN A 230 -23.51 -6.12 -4.14
N ILE A 231 -22.19 -6.05 -4.25
CA ILE A 231 -21.37 -7.07 -4.91
C ILE A 231 -21.26 -8.23 -3.91
N GLY A 232 -22.12 -9.23 -4.09
CA GLY A 232 -22.29 -10.37 -3.18
C GLY A 232 -21.10 -11.31 -2.97
N ASP A 233 -19.93 -10.99 -3.52
CA ASP A 233 -18.72 -11.81 -3.41
C ASP A 233 -17.75 -11.18 -2.40
N ARG A 234 -17.89 -11.60 -1.14
CA ARG A 234 -16.81 -11.55 -0.15
C ARG A 234 -16.00 -12.86 -0.21
N ASP A 235 -15.70 -13.33 -1.43
CA ASP A 235 -14.87 -14.51 -1.68
C ASP A 235 -13.39 -14.22 -1.41
#